data_AF-A0ABD3WNS5-F1
#
_entry.id   AF-A0ABD3WNS5-F1
#
_cell.length_a   1.000
_cell.length_b   1.000
_cell.length_c   1.000
_cell.angle_alpha   90.00
_cell.angle_beta   90.00
_cell.angle_gamma   90.00
#
_symmetry.space_group_name_H-M   'P 1'
#
loop_
_entity.id
_entity.type
_entity.pdbx_description
1 polymer ?
#
loop_
_entity_poly.entity_id
_entity_poly.type
_entity_poly.pdbx_seq_one_letter_code
_entity_poly.pdbx_strand_id
1 'polypeptide(L)'
;MAKKRKRKIDNECRQFQVEWSLKYFFIKSSENALCVICNETVAVMKEYKLRRHHQSKHQDKYAQLEGKVRAENFYKVQNKLTSQMTLFSKSSNEN
;
A
#
# COMPACT_ATOMS: atom_id res chain seq x y z
N MET A 1 -29.32 30.40 2.72
CA MET A 1 -27.96 29.91 2.36
C MET A 1 -27.87 28.41 2.66
N ALA A 2 -27.75 27.56 1.63
CA ALA A 2 -27.81 26.11 1.78
C ALA A 2 -26.57 25.57 2.50
N LYS A 3 -26.75 25.09 3.74
CA LYS A 3 -25.72 24.45 4.54
C LYS A 3 -25.39 23.09 3.90
N LYS A 4 -24.37 23.03 3.04
CA LYS A 4 -23.85 21.77 2.49
C LYS A 4 -23.53 20.82 3.65
N ARG A 5 -24.38 19.82 3.86
CA ARG A 5 -24.12 18.71 4.79
C ARG A 5 -22.85 18.01 4.33
N LYS A 6 -21.73 18.26 5.03
CA LYS A 6 -20.49 17.49 4.89
C LYS A 6 -20.84 16.03 5.17
N ARG A 7 -20.71 15.15 4.17
CA ARG A 7 -20.86 13.71 4.34
C ARG A 7 -19.85 13.24 5.40
N LYS A 8 -20.33 12.68 6.52
CA LYS A 8 -19.51 11.92 7.46
C LYS A 8 -19.22 10.56 6.82
N ILE A 9 -18.09 10.44 6.14
CA ILE A 9 -17.49 9.15 5.77
C ILE A 9 -16.24 9.05 6.64
N ASP A 10 -16.40 8.88 7.96
CA ASP A 10 -15.27 9.01 8.89
C ASP A 10 -14.79 7.69 9.50
N ASN A 11 -15.56 6.59 9.38
CA ASN A 11 -15.17 5.33 10.05
C ASN A 11 -14.51 4.32 9.10
N GLU A 12 -15.06 4.10 7.90
CA GLU A 12 -14.53 3.10 6.95
C GLU A 12 -13.21 3.50 6.28
N CYS A 13 -12.81 4.78 6.38
CA CYS A 13 -11.63 5.33 5.70
C CYS A 13 -10.34 5.29 6.54
N ARG A 14 -10.37 4.72 7.74
CA ARG A 14 -9.18 4.60 8.63
C ARG A 14 -8.64 3.18 8.75
N GLN A 15 -9.39 2.18 8.29
CA GLN A 15 -8.94 0.79 8.29
C GLN A 15 -8.37 0.41 6.93
N PHE A 16 -7.22 -0.26 6.95
CA PHE A 16 -6.59 -0.81 5.75
C PHE A 16 -7.47 -1.91 5.14
N GLN A 17 -7.84 -1.76 3.87
CA GLN A 17 -8.60 -2.76 3.14
C GLN A 17 -7.64 -3.72 2.43
N VAL A 18 -7.86 -5.03 2.57
CA VAL A 18 -7.04 -6.06 1.90
C VAL A 18 -7.09 -5.92 0.38
N GLU A 19 -8.19 -5.40 -0.17
CA GLU A 19 -8.30 -5.10 -1.61
C GLU A 19 -7.24 -4.12 -2.11
N TRP A 20 -6.76 -3.20 -1.26
CA TRP A 20 -5.71 -2.24 -1.62
C TRP A 20 -4.36 -2.92 -1.85
N SER A 21 -4.15 -4.10 -1.29
CA SER A 21 -2.95 -4.89 -1.52
C SER A 21 -2.84 -5.31 -2.99
N LEU A 22 -3.90 -5.88 -3.55
CA LEU A 22 -3.92 -6.31 -4.94
C LEU A 22 -4.13 -5.14 -5.92
N LYS A 23 -4.93 -4.13 -5.53
CA LYS A 23 -5.20 -2.97 -6.38
C LYS A 23 -4.01 -2.01 -6.47
N TYR A 24 -3.31 -1.75 -5.37
CA TYR A 24 -2.30 -0.68 -5.31
C TYR A 24 -0.92 -1.14 -4.84
N PHE A 25 -0.72 -2.44 -4.56
CA PHE A 25 0.55 -2.99 -4.07
C PHE A 25 0.96 -2.41 -2.72
N PHE A 26 0.02 -2.30 -1.79
CA PHE A 26 0.27 -1.85 -0.42
C PHE A 26 0.05 -2.97 0.59
N ILE A 27 0.75 -2.92 1.72
CA ILE A 27 0.48 -3.78 2.87
C ILE A 27 0.32 -2.92 4.13
N LYS A 28 -0.45 -3.41 5.10
CA LYS A 28 -0.56 -2.76 6.41
C LYS A 28 0.76 -2.94 7.17
N SER A 29 1.34 -1.84 7.64
CA SER A 29 2.52 -1.81 8.49
C SER A 29 2.20 -1.02 9.76
N SER A 30 1.84 -1.74 10.83
CA SER A 30 1.36 -1.22 12.13
C SER A 30 0.23 -0.17 12.01
N GLU A 31 0.59 1.09 11.80
CA GLU A 31 -0.32 2.24 11.70
C GLU A 31 -0.31 2.92 10.32
N ASN A 32 0.54 2.45 9.41
CA ASN A 32 0.79 3.03 8.11
C ASN A 32 0.57 1.98 7.00
N ALA A 33 0.60 2.42 5.74
CA ALA A 33 0.57 1.54 4.58
C ALA A 33 1.95 1.54 3.90
N LEU A 34 2.58 0.38 3.73
CA LEU A 34 3.87 0.24 3.05
C LEU A 34 3.65 -0.16 1.59
N CYS A 35 4.25 0.56 0.64
CA CYS A 35 4.27 0.17 -0.76
C CYS A 35 5.29 -0.95 -0.96
N VAL A 36 4.87 -2.11 -1.46
CA VAL A 36 5.79 -3.25 -1.65
C VAL A 36 6.69 -3.08 -2.87
N ILE A 37 6.37 -2.17 -3.79
CA ILE A 37 7.14 -1.92 -5.02
C ILE A 37 8.39 -1.08 -4.72
N CYS A 38 8.22 0.06 -4.03
CA CYS A 38 9.30 1.02 -3.78
C CYS A 38 9.68 1.17 -2.31
N ASN A 39 9.10 0.38 -1.41
CA ASN A 39 9.39 0.43 0.03
C ASN A 39 9.02 1.73 0.73
N GLU A 40 8.18 2.56 0.12
CA GLU A 40 7.74 3.81 0.74
C GLU A 40 6.56 3.60 1.67
N THR A 41 6.65 4.16 2.87
CA THR A 41 5.58 4.14 3.86
C THR A 41 4.69 5.37 3.71
N VAL A 42 3.39 5.13 3.55
CA VAL A 42 2.35 6.16 3.52
C VAL A 42 1.71 6.23 4.90
N ALA A 43 1.95 7.34 5.59
CA ALA A 43 1.50 7.57 6.97
C ALA A 43 -0.04 7.60 7.15
N VAL A 44 -0.79 7.69 6.05
CA VAL A 44 -2.25 7.83 6.08
C VAL A 44 -2.88 6.71 5.28
N MET A 45 -3.53 5.78 5.97
CA MET A 45 -4.26 4.62 5.40
C MET A 45 -5.57 5.04 4.71
N LYS A 46 -5.49 5.98 3.75
CA LYS A 46 -6.62 6.41 2.93
C LYS A 46 -6.40 5.99 1.48
N GLU A 47 -7.41 5.38 0.88
CA GLU A 47 -7.36 4.89 -0.50
C GLU A 47 -6.79 5.94 -1.48
N TYR A 48 -7.25 7.19 -1.41
CA TYR A 48 -6.81 8.23 -2.34
C TYR A 48 -5.30 8.48 -2.28
N LYS A 49 -4.66 8.30 -1.10
CA LYS A 49 -3.21 8.43 -0.94
C LYS A 49 -2.49 7.28 -1.63
N LEU A 50 -2.96 6.05 -1.39
CA LEU A 50 -2.40 4.83 -2.00
C LEU A 50 -2.58 4.84 -3.52
N ARG A 51 -3.78 5.18 -3.99
CA ARG A 51 -4.12 5.29 -5.41
C ARG A 51 -3.30 6.37 -6.11
N ARG A 52 -3.13 7.54 -5.49
CA ARG A 52 -2.28 8.61 -6.05
C ARG A 52 -0.81 8.17 -6.11
N HIS A 53 -0.30 7.55 -5.05
CA HIS A 53 1.07 7.03 -5.03
C HIS A 53 1.29 6.02 -6.17
N HIS A 54 0.41 5.02 -6.28
CA HIS A 54 0.48 4.02 -7.35
C HIS A 54 0.40 4.68 -8.73
N GLN A 55 -0.56 5.57 -8.97
CA GLN A 55 -0.71 6.23 -10.27
C GLN A 55 0.50 7.10 -10.64
N SER A 56 1.10 7.79 -9.67
CA SER A 56 2.21 8.71 -9.95
C SER A 56 3.56 8.00 -10.11
N LYS A 57 3.79 6.89 -9.40
CA LYS A 57 5.09 6.22 -9.36
C LYS A 57 5.14 4.90 -10.11
N HIS A 58 4.02 4.18 -10.15
CA HIS A 58 3.97 2.78 -10.59
C HIS A 58 3.00 2.53 -11.74
N GLN A 59 2.24 3.53 -12.18
CA GLN A 59 1.25 3.37 -13.26
C GLN A 59 1.90 2.84 -14.53
N ASP A 60 3.03 3.40 -14.93
CA ASP A 60 3.68 3.06 -16.20
C ASP A 60 4.00 1.56 -16.30
N LYS A 61 4.56 0.97 -15.23
CA LYS A 61 4.93 -0.45 -15.18
C LYS A 61 3.80 -1.40 -14.80
N TYR A 62 2.86 -0.95 -13.96
CA TYR A 62 1.89 -1.83 -13.31
C TYR A 62 0.46 -1.61 -13.77
N ALA A 63 0.15 -0.58 -14.57
CA ALA A 63 -1.19 -0.40 -15.15
C ALA A 63 -1.50 -1.48 -16.20
N GLN A 64 -0.50 -1.96 -16.93
CA GLN A 64 -0.64 -3.03 -17.91
C GLN A 64 -0.85 -4.43 -17.29
N LEU A 65 -0.70 -4.56 -15.96
CA LEU A 65 -0.84 -5.83 -15.26
C LEU A 65 -2.26 -5.98 -14.75
N GLU A 66 -3.00 -6.94 -15.32
CA GLU A 66 -4.38 -7.22 -14.98
C GLU A 66 -4.60 -8.70 -14.60
N GLY A 67 -5.72 -8.97 -13.93
CA GLY A 67 -6.15 -10.32 -13.56
C GLY A 67 -5.12 -11.08 -12.71
N LYS A 68 -4.86 -12.33 -13.09
CA LYS A 68 -3.98 -13.24 -12.33
C LYS A 68 -2.51 -12.78 -12.32
N VAL A 69 -2.02 -12.24 -13.44
CA VAL A 69 -0.64 -11.77 -13.59
C VAL A 69 -0.31 -10.65 -12.61
N ARG A 70 -1.31 -9.80 -12.29
CA ARG A 70 -1.17 -8.75 -11.28
C ARG A 70 -0.98 -9.33 -9.88
N ALA A 71 -1.80 -10.32 -9.50
CA ALA A 71 -1.70 -10.98 -8.21
C ALA A 71 -0.36 -11.73 -8.06
N GLU A 72 0.07 -12.46 -9.10
CA GLU A 72 1.35 -13.14 -9.11
C GLU A 72 2.53 -12.17 -8.93
N ASN A 73 2.49 -11.02 -9.63
CA ASN A 73 3.49 -9.98 -9.42
C ASN A 73 3.46 -9.41 -8.01
N PHE A 74 2.28 -9.22 -7.43
CA PHE A 74 2.15 -8.76 -6.04
C PHE A 74 2.84 -9.72 -5.09
N TYR A 75 2.54 -11.02 -5.15
CA TYR A 75 3.17 -12.03 -4.30
C TYR A 75 4.69 -12.12 -4.54
N LYS A 76 5.13 -12.04 -5.80
CA LYS A 76 6.55 -12.06 -6.15
C LYS A 76 7.31 -10.89 -5.52
N VAL A 77 6.78 -9.67 -5.67
CA VAL A 77 7.39 -8.46 -5.13
C VAL A 77 7.31 -8.46 -3.60
N GLN A 78 6.18 -8.86 -3.02
CA GLN A 78 6.00 -9.00 -1.57
C GLN A 78 6.98 -10.01 -0.97
N ASN A 79 7.14 -11.19 -1.56
CA ASN A 79 8.06 -12.21 -1.06
C ASN A 79 9.52 -11.74 -1.14
N LYS A 80 9.89 -11.06 -2.24
CA LYS A 80 11.20 -10.44 -2.39
C LYS A 80 11.44 -9.35 -1.33
N LEU A 81 10.42 -8.57 -1.01
CA LEU A 81 10.48 -7.57 0.05
C LEU A 81 10.63 -8.21 1.43
N THR A 82 9.78 -9.17 1.78
CA THR A 82 9.86 -9.88 3.06
C THR A 82 11.22 -10.54 3.23
N SER A 83 11.75 -11.20 2.20
CA SER A 83 13.08 -11.79 2.22
C SER A 83 14.16 -10.74 2.50
N GLN A 84 14.13 -9.58 1.83
CA GLN A 84 15.04 -8.48 2.13
C GLN A 84 14.89 -8.00 3.58
N MET A 85 13.67 -7.79 4.07
CA MET A 85 13.42 -7.36 5.44
C MET A 85 13.97 -8.33 6.48
N THR A 86 13.78 -9.64 6.27
CA THR A 86 14.31 -10.67 7.18
C THR A 86 15.83 -10.69 7.26
N LEU A 87 16.53 -10.24 6.21
CA LEU A 87 17.98 -10.12 6.22
C LEU A 87 18.45 -8.90 7.03
N PHE A 88 17.69 -7.79 7.02
CA PHE A 88 17.99 -6.59 7.79
C PHE A 88 17.53 -6.66 9.26
N SER A 89 16.58 -7.53 9.60
CA SER A 89 16.16 -7.75 10.99
C SER A 89 17.22 -8.42 11.89
N LYS A 90 18.39 -8.79 11.34
CA LYS A 90 19.55 -9.28 12.12
C LYS A 90 20.46 -8.17 12.68
N SER A 91 20.07 -6.90 12.55
CA SER A 91 20.85 -5.75 13.04
C SER A 91 20.00 -4.82 13.91
N SER A 92 19.48 -5.33 15.02
CA SER A 92 19.05 -4.52 16.18
C SER A 92 19.24 -5.33 17.45
N ASN A 93 20.48 -5.73 17.68
CA ASN A 93 20.99 -5.99 19.02
C ASN A 93 22.48 -5.68 19.00
N GLU A 94 22.83 -4.40 19.14
CA GLU A 94 24.04 -4.03 19.87
C GLU A 94 23.97 -2.56 20.31
N ASN A 95 24.21 -2.42 21.62
CA ASN A 95 24.53 -1.23 22.41
C ASN A 95 23.40 -0.33 22.93
#